data_AF-A0A177E4N5-F1
#
_entry.id   AF-A0A177E4N5-F1
#
_cell.length_a   1.000
_cell.length_b   1.000
_cell.length_c   1.000
_cell.angle_alpha   90.00
_cell.angle_beta   90.00
_cell.angle_gamma   90.00
#
_symmetry.space_group_name_H-M   'P 1'
#
loop_
_entity.id
_entity.type
_entity.pdbx_description
1 polymer ?
#
loop_
_entity_poly.entity_id
_entity_poly.type
_entity_poly.pdbx_seq_one_letter_code
_entity_poly.pdbx_strand_id
1 'polypeptide(L)'
;MRTIGQERAAFAYQKTKEALEALGAGAAKEFSSFVAGLPAMILQNGLGHTLCFLLAKAADQKSGKYNKTGKEAKYWLAFEALAGWLKERDLLSFDPENPAKTIEEITKGEAFKYLALQEEALRFLEWFKVMSKMFVEEKNA
;
A
#
# COMPACT_ATOMS: atom_id res chain seq x y z
N MET A 1 15.08 19.14 -10.65
CA MET A 1 15.26 17.78 -10.11
C MET A 1 14.42 17.68 -8.84
N ARG A 2 13.56 16.66 -8.70
CA ARG A 2 12.82 16.41 -7.45
C ARG A 2 13.65 15.47 -6.58
N THR A 3 13.55 15.59 -5.27
CA THR A 3 14.20 14.63 -4.35
C THR A 3 13.32 13.39 -4.21
N ILE A 4 13.91 12.25 -3.82
CA ILE A 4 13.14 11.04 -3.52
C ILE A 4 12.09 11.26 -2.42
N GLY A 5 12.36 12.18 -1.48
CA GLY A 5 11.38 12.59 -0.48
C GLY A 5 10.17 13.30 -1.09
N GLN A 6 10.40 14.20 -2.05
CA GLN A 6 9.32 14.87 -2.77
C GLN A 6 8.50 13.89 -3.62
N GLU A 7 9.15 12.88 -4.22
CA GLU A 7 8.46 11.83 -4.98
C GLU A 7 7.59 10.95 -4.09
N ARG A 8 8.12 10.50 -2.93
CA ARG A 8 7.32 9.76 -1.93
C ARG A 8 6.12 10.56 -1.46
N ALA A 9 6.32 11.82 -1.13
CA ALA A 9 5.25 12.70 -0.67
C ALA A 9 4.17 12.88 -1.73
N ALA A 10 4.55 13.11 -2.99
CA ALA A 10 3.62 13.27 -4.10
C ALA A 10 2.83 11.98 -4.36
N PHE A 11 3.49 10.82 -4.39
CA PHE A 11 2.83 9.53 -4.60
C PHE A 11 1.90 9.16 -3.45
N ALA A 12 2.33 9.37 -2.20
CA ALA A 12 1.52 9.13 -1.01
C ALA A 12 0.27 10.02 -0.97
N TYR A 13 0.40 11.29 -1.35
CA TYR A 13 -0.73 12.22 -1.45
C TYR A 13 -1.75 11.73 -2.47
N GLN A 14 -1.29 11.40 -3.68
CA GLN A 14 -2.15 10.91 -4.76
C GLN A 14 -2.87 9.60 -4.37
N LYS A 15 -2.13 8.61 -3.87
CA LYS A 15 -2.71 7.32 -3.47
C LYS A 15 -3.68 7.44 -2.30
N THR A 16 -3.45 8.38 -1.38
CA THR A 16 -4.40 8.64 -0.30
C THR A 16 -5.72 9.19 -0.84
N LYS A 17 -5.67 10.14 -1.79
CA LYS A 17 -6.89 10.67 -2.42
C LYS A 17 -7.68 9.58 -3.12
N GLU A 18 -7.03 8.83 -3.99
CA GLU A 18 -7.65 7.70 -4.73
C GLU A 18 -8.29 6.70 -3.77
N ALA A 19 -7.59 6.36 -2.69
CA ALA A 19 -8.12 5.44 -1.69
C ALA A 19 -9.37 5.98 -1.00
N LEU A 20 -9.37 7.25 -0.59
CA LEU A 20 -10.51 7.86 0.09
C LEU A 20 -11.73 8.02 -0.83
N GLU A 21 -11.50 8.27 -2.11
CA GLU A 21 -12.57 8.28 -3.13
C GLU A 21 -13.16 6.88 -3.32
N ALA A 22 -12.32 5.86 -3.48
CA ALA A 22 -12.74 4.48 -3.70
C ALA A 22 -13.45 3.85 -2.48
N LEU A 23 -13.06 4.23 -1.26
CA LEU A 23 -13.67 3.76 -0.02
C LEU A 23 -15.01 4.45 0.30
N GLY A 24 -15.22 5.66 -0.22
CA GLY A 24 -16.41 6.45 0.02
C GLY A 24 -16.42 7.25 1.34
N ALA A 25 -17.55 7.91 1.59
CA ALA A 25 -17.71 8.78 2.76
C ALA A 25 -17.61 8.01 4.09
N GLY A 26 -16.96 8.62 5.08
CA GLY A 26 -16.82 8.05 6.43
C GLY A 26 -15.72 7.00 6.60
N ALA A 27 -15.04 6.56 5.53
CA ALA A 27 -14.00 5.53 5.62
C ALA A 27 -12.59 6.07 5.98
N ALA A 28 -12.39 7.39 5.98
CA ALA A 28 -11.07 8.00 6.15
C ALA A 28 -10.40 7.63 7.48
N LYS A 29 -11.16 7.67 8.58
CA LYS A 29 -10.65 7.35 9.92
C LYS A 29 -10.19 5.89 10.00
N GLU A 30 -11.04 4.98 9.51
CA GLU A 30 -10.75 3.54 9.49
C GLU A 30 -9.52 3.23 8.62
N PHE A 31 -9.45 3.83 7.42
CA PHE A 31 -8.32 3.67 6.52
C PHE A 31 -7.02 4.20 7.11
N SER A 32 -7.05 5.39 7.71
CA SER A 32 -5.86 5.97 8.35
C SER A 32 -5.38 5.13 9.53
N SER A 33 -6.28 4.61 10.37
CA SER A 33 -5.90 3.70 11.47
C SER A 33 -5.30 2.41 10.94
N PHE A 34 -5.84 1.88 9.83
CA PHE A 34 -5.32 0.69 9.18
C PHE A 34 -3.92 0.90 8.59
N VAL A 35 -3.71 1.94 7.79
CA VAL A 35 -2.42 2.28 7.17
C VAL A 35 -1.34 2.51 8.23
N ALA A 36 -1.68 3.13 9.37
CA ALA A 36 -0.76 3.35 10.48
C ALA A 36 -0.21 2.06 11.10
N GLY A 37 -0.90 0.92 10.94
CA GLY A 37 -0.44 -0.39 11.42
C GLY A 37 0.51 -1.12 10.46
N LEU A 38 0.59 -0.72 9.19
CA LEU A 38 1.38 -1.43 8.17
C LEU A 38 2.90 -1.43 8.46
N PRO A 39 3.54 -0.33 8.92
CA PRO A 39 4.96 -0.38 9.25
C PRO A 39 5.29 -1.44 10.31
N ALA A 40 4.47 -1.54 11.35
CA ALA A 40 4.64 -2.54 12.39
C ALA A 40 4.47 -3.97 11.85
N MET A 41 3.50 -4.18 10.96
CA MET A 41 3.28 -5.48 10.31
C MET A 41 4.49 -5.92 9.48
N ILE A 42 5.10 -4.98 8.73
CA ILE A 42 6.32 -5.23 7.95
C ILE A 42 7.50 -5.54 8.86
N LEU A 43 7.69 -4.78 9.94
CA LEU A 43 8.80 -5.01 10.87
C LEU A 43 8.70 -6.36 11.59
N GLN A 44 7.48 -6.81 11.92
CA GLN A 44 7.26 -8.07 12.64
C GLN A 44 7.27 -9.30 11.72
N ASN A 45 6.66 -9.20 10.54
CA ASN A 45 6.40 -10.37 9.68
C ASN A 45 7.12 -10.31 8.32
N GLY A 46 7.73 -9.17 8.00
CA GLY A 46 8.34 -8.91 6.70
C GLY A 46 7.39 -8.32 5.66
N LEU A 47 7.97 -7.68 4.64
CA LEU A 47 7.25 -7.11 3.51
C LEU A 47 6.44 -8.17 2.75
N GLY A 48 7.05 -9.32 2.42
CA GLY A 48 6.39 -10.36 1.62
C GLY A 48 5.12 -10.89 2.28
N HIS A 49 5.20 -11.22 3.58
CA HIS A 49 4.04 -11.66 4.35
C HIS A 49 2.95 -10.59 4.41
N THR A 50 3.33 -9.32 4.63
CA THR A 50 2.39 -8.20 4.67
C THR A 50 1.64 -8.06 3.35
N LEU A 51 2.32 -8.12 2.20
CA LEU A 51 1.68 -8.05 0.89
C LEU A 51 0.73 -9.23 0.65
N CYS A 52 1.13 -10.46 1.04
CA CYS A 52 0.25 -11.63 0.97
C CYS A 52 -1.01 -11.47 1.83
N PHE A 53 -0.87 -10.96 3.06
CA PHE A 53 -1.99 -10.68 3.95
C PHE A 53 -2.99 -9.70 3.32
N LEU A 54 -2.48 -8.61 2.72
CA LEU A 54 -3.31 -7.61 2.05
C LEU A 54 -4.09 -8.22 0.89
N LEU A 55 -3.44 -9.01 0.04
CA LEU A 55 -4.10 -9.69 -1.07
C LEU A 55 -5.16 -10.70 -0.60
N ALA A 56 -4.84 -11.49 0.43
CA ALA A 56 -5.76 -12.47 0.99
C ALA A 56 -7.03 -11.82 1.55
N LYS A 57 -6.90 -10.63 2.17
CA LYS A 57 -8.05 -9.86 2.68
C LYS A 57 -8.80 -9.10 1.60
N ALA A 58 -8.11 -8.67 0.55
CA ALA A 58 -8.72 -8.00 -0.58
C ALA A 58 -9.55 -8.95 -1.47
N ALA A 59 -9.20 -10.23 -1.50
CA ALA A 59 -9.86 -11.23 -2.35
C ALA A 59 -11.30 -11.52 -1.89
N ASP A 60 -12.25 -11.39 -2.82
CA ASP A 60 -13.59 -11.96 -2.70
C ASP A 60 -13.56 -13.43 -3.11
N GLN A 61 -13.74 -14.30 -2.13
CA GLN A 61 -13.70 -15.75 -2.28
C GLN A 61 -14.79 -16.29 -3.22
N LYS A 62 -15.87 -15.54 -3.47
CA LYS A 62 -16.96 -15.97 -4.35
C LYS A 62 -16.72 -15.63 -5.81
N SER A 63 -16.17 -14.44 -6.06
CA SER A 63 -15.94 -13.94 -7.43
C SER A 63 -14.53 -14.21 -7.95
N GLY A 64 -13.58 -14.54 -7.07
CA GLY A 64 -12.16 -14.66 -7.40
C GLY A 64 -11.53 -13.33 -7.78
N LYS A 65 -12.20 -12.20 -7.50
CA LYS A 65 -11.73 -10.85 -7.80
C LYS A 65 -11.34 -10.13 -6.51
N TYR A 66 -10.54 -9.08 -6.64
CA TYR A 66 -10.20 -8.21 -5.52
C TYR A 66 -11.25 -7.10 -5.35
N ASN A 67 -11.64 -6.84 -4.11
CA ASN A 67 -12.51 -5.71 -3.77
C ASN A 67 -11.72 -4.42 -3.96
N LYS A 68 -12.03 -3.65 -5.01
CA LYS A 68 -11.35 -2.37 -5.32
C LYS A 68 -12.16 -1.13 -4.87
N THR A 69 -13.41 -1.31 -4.43
CA THR A 69 -14.29 -0.23 -3.95
C THR A 69 -15.03 -0.62 -2.67
N GLY A 70 -15.50 0.37 -1.90
CA GLY A 70 -16.20 0.17 -0.63
C GLY A 70 -15.27 -0.21 0.53
N LYS A 71 -15.81 -0.45 1.72
CA LYS A 71 -14.99 -0.57 2.96
C LYS A 71 -13.90 -1.64 2.91
N GLU A 72 -14.20 -2.79 2.30
CA GLU A 72 -13.24 -3.90 2.18
C GLU A 72 -12.09 -3.59 1.20
N ALA A 73 -12.20 -2.55 0.37
CA ALA A 73 -11.16 -2.17 -0.57
C ALA A 73 -9.90 -1.62 0.07
N LYS A 74 -9.92 -1.28 1.37
CA LYS A 74 -8.75 -0.75 2.09
C LYS A 74 -7.52 -1.65 1.96
N TYR A 75 -7.72 -2.97 1.92
CA TYR A 75 -6.64 -3.94 1.77
C TYR A 75 -6.03 -3.90 0.37
N TRP A 76 -6.88 -3.84 -0.67
CA TRP A 76 -6.42 -3.69 -2.06
C TRP A 76 -5.67 -2.38 -2.26
N LEU A 77 -6.25 -1.28 -1.78
CA LEU A 77 -5.70 0.07 -1.96
C LEU A 77 -4.34 0.21 -1.26
N ALA A 78 -4.17 -0.40 -0.08
CA ALA A 78 -2.88 -0.43 0.60
C ALA A 78 -1.85 -1.31 -0.14
N PHE A 79 -2.27 -2.47 -0.64
CA PHE A 79 -1.40 -3.33 -1.45
C PHE A 79 -0.94 -2.60 -2.72
N GLU A 80 -1.88 -2.02 -3.46
CA GLU A 80 -1.61 -1.28 -4.70
C GLU A 80 -0.71 -0.07 -4.44
N ALA A 81 -0.91 0.66 -3.35
CA ALA A 81 -0.05 1.78 -2.99
C ALA A 81 1.40 1.32 -2.72
N LEU A 82 1.59 0.23 -1.96
CA LEU A 82 2.91 -0.33 -1.67
C LEU A 82 3.59 -0.90 -2.92
N ALA A 83 2.93 -1.81 -3.63
CA ALA A 83 3.48 -2.46 -4.82
C ALA A 83 3.69 -1.43 -5.95
N GLY A 84 2.76 -0.49 -6.10
CA GLY A 84 2.86 0.63 -7.04
C GLY A 84 4.07 1.51 -6.75
N TRP A 85 4.30 1.90 -5.50
CA TRP A 85 5.48 2.70 -5.16
C TRP A 85 6.78 1.96 -5.48
N LEU A 86 6.88 0.68 -5.10
CA LEU A 86 8.08 -0.13 -5.36
C LEU A 86 8.33 -0.31 -6.87
N LYS A 87 7.25 -0.36 -7.67
CA LYS A 87 7.34 -0.33 -9.13
C LYS A 87 7.83 1.00 -9.67
N GLU A 88 7.32 2.13 -9.19
CA GLU A 88 7.81 3.46 -9.61
C GLU A 88 9.29 3.69 -9.25
N ARG A 89 9.85 2.86 -8.36
CA ARG A 89 11.27 2.86 -8.00
C ARG A 89 12.10 1.85 -8.79
N ASP A 90 11.51 1.16 -9.76
CA ASP A 90 12.11 0.05 -10.51
C ASP A 90 12.67 -1.07 -9.61
N LEU A 91 12.10 -1.24 -8.41
CA LEU A 91 12.52 -2.26 -7.46
C LEU A 91 11.70 -3.54 -7.59
N LEU A 92 10.47 -3.44 -8.08
CA LEU A 92 9.51 -4.53 -8.11
C LEU A 92 8.59 -4.42 -9.33
N SER A 93 8.30 -5.54 -10.00
CA SER A 93 7.26 -5.53 -11.02
C SER A 93 5.87 -5.58 -10.37
N PHE A 94 4.99 -4.68 -10.79
CA PHE A 94 3.58 -4.68 -10.36
C PHE A 94 2.62 -4.61 -11.55
N ASP A 95 1.72 -5.60 -11.60
CA ASP A 95 0.60 -5.72 -12.53
C ASP A 95 -0.71 -5.87 -11.72
N PRO A 96 -1.61 -4.87 -11.74
CA PRO A 96 -2.90 -4.93 -11.04
C PRO A 96 -3.79 -6.11 -11.46
N GLU A 97 -3.62 -6.66 -12.67
CA GLU A 97 -4.40 -7.80 -13.16
C GLU A 97 -3.79 -9.14 -12.73
N ASN A 98 -2.52 -9.15 -12.31
CA ASN A 98 -1.85 -10.32 -11.81
C ASN A 98 -0.93 -10.01 -10.61
N PRO A 99 -1.50 -9.67 -9.45
CA PRO A 99 -0.72 -9.33 -8.26
C PRO A 99 0.05 -10.53 -7.68
N ALA A 100 -0.32 -11.76 -8.04
CA ALA A 100 0.42 -12.96 -7.63
C ALA A 100 1.85 -12.99 -8.20
N LYS A 101 2.06 -12.47 -9.41
CA LYS A 101 3.41 -12.33 -10.00
C LYS A 101 4.33 -11.45 -9.17
N THR A 102 3.79 -10.37 -8.60
CA THR A 102 4.54 -9.50 -7.69
C THR A 102 5.03 -10.26 -6.45
N ILE A 103 4.20 -11.16 -5.91
CA ILE A 103 4.61 -12.02 -4.79
C ILE A 103 5.66 -13.04 -5.23
N GLU A 104 5.48 -13.64 -6.41
CA GLU A 104 6.45 -14.59 -6.98
C GLU A 104 7.83 -13.97 -7.22
N GLU A 105 7.88 -12.71 -7.65
CA GLU A 105 9.14 -11.98 -7.80
C GLU A 105 9.86 -11.80 -6.45
N ILE A 106 9.11 -11.44 -5.40
CA ILE A 106 9.65 -11.26 -4.05
C ILE A 106 10.22 -12.58 -3.52
N THR A 107 9.54 -13.71 -3.75
CA THR A 107 9.98 -15.02 -3.22
C THR A 107 11.19 -15.59 -3.96
N LYS A 108 11.37 -15.24 -5.24
CA LYS A 108 12.54 -15.64 -6.05
C LYS A 108 13.71 -14.66 -5.95
N GLY A 109 13.48 -13.48 -5.39
CA GLY A 109 14.45 -12.41 -5.29
C GLY A 109 15.61 -12.73 -4.35
N GLU A 110 16.74 -12.07 -4.60
CA GLU A 110 17.92 -12.16 -3.74
C GLU A 110 17.71 -11.42 -2.41
N ALA A 111 18.31 -11.91 -1.32
CA ALA A 111 18.10 -11.37 0.02
C ALA A 111 18.39 -9.86 0.12
N PHE A 112 19.41 -9.34 -0.56
CA PHE A 112 19.72 -7.91 -0.53
C PHE A 112 18.66 -7.06 -1.23
N LYS A 113 18.07 -7.55 -2.33
CA LYS A 113 16.96 -6.88 -3.03
C LYS A 113 15.72 -6.86 -2.15
N TYR A 114 15.45 -7.97 -1.47
CA TYR A 114 14.37 -8.05 -0.49
C TYR A 114 14.51 -7.01 0.64
N LEU A 115 15.71 -6.86 1.19
CA LEU A 115 15.97 -5.85 2.22
C LEU A 115 15.79 -4.42 1.70
N ALA A 116 16.26 -4.14 0.48
CA ALA A 116 16.06 -2.84 -0.16
C ALA A 116 14.58 -2.52 -0.41
N LEU A 117 13.80 -3.51 -0.88
CA LEU A 117 12.35 -3.39 -1.03
C LEU A 117 11.67 -3.06 0.30
N GLN A 118 12.03 -3.79 1.36
CA GLN A 118 11.45 -3.60 2.69
C GLN A 118 11.78 -2.21 3.26
N GLU A 119 13.03 -1.76 3.14
CA GLU A 119 13.44 -0.45 3.61
C GLU A 119 12.71 0.67 2.84
N GLU A 120 12.60 0.54 1.52
CA GLU A 120 11.92 1.53 0.69
C GLU A 120 10.41 1.60 0.97
N ALA A 121 9.77 0.43 1.17
CA ALA A 121 8.37 0.35 1.57
C ALA A 121 8.11 1.08 2.91
N LEU A 122 8.98 0.88 3.91
CA LEU A 122 8.86 1.55 5.21
C LEU A 122 9.00 3.07 5.08
N ARG A 123 9.96 3.57 4.29
CA ARG A 123 10.15 5.00 4.05
C ARG A 123 8.96 5.64 3.34
N PHE A 124 8.32 4.91 2.42
CA PHE A 124 7.08 5.35 1.79
C PHE A 124 5.91 5.38 2.77
N LEU A 125 5.75 4.34 3.61
CA LEU A 125 4.65 4.27 4.57
C LEU A 125 4.66 5.41 5.60
N GLU A 126 5.82 5.98 5.92
CA GLU A 126 5.87 7.17 6.78
C GLU A 126 5.12 8.36 6.15
N TRP A 127 5.27 8.58 4.84
CA TRP A 127 4.49 9.60 4.12
C TRP A 127 3.01 9.19 4.01
N PHE A 128 2.74 7.93 3.66
CA PHE A 128 1.38 7.45 3.44
C PHE A 128 0.52 7.53 4.71
N LYS A 129 1.08 7.16 5.87
CA LYS A 129 0.45 7.27 7.19
C LYS A 129 0.15 8.72 7.59
N VAL A 130 1.10 9.64 7.36
CA VAL A 130 0.90 11.06 7.70
C VAL A 130 -0.17 11.68 6.81
N MET A 131 -0.12 11.40 5.50
CA MET A 131 -1.10 11.91 4.55
C MET A 131 -2.49 11.36 4.83
N SER A 132 -2.64 10.06 5.12
CA SER A 132 -3.95 9.49 5.50
C SER A 132 -4.55 10.18 6.71
N LYS A 133 -3.72 10.54 7.71
CA LYS A 133 -4.17 11.26 8.90
C LYS A 133 -4.59 12.71 8.59
N MET A 134 -3.84 13.40 7.75
CA MET A 134 -4.16 14.78 7.33
C MET A 134 -5.58 14.87 6.74
N PHE A 135 -5.94 13.96 5.85
CA PHE A 135 -7.29 13.96 5.25
C PHE A 135 -8.41 13.58 6.23
N VAL A 136 -8.11 12.90 7.34
CA VAL A 136 -9.08 12.68 8.42
C VAL A 136 -9.37 13.99 9.13
N GLU A 137 -8.34 14.78 9.42
CA GLU A 137 -8.48 16.09 10.08
C GLU A 137 -9.20 17.09 9.17
N GLU A 138 -8.89 17.12 7.87
CA GLU A 138 -9.57 17.98 6.89
C GLU A 138 -11.08 17.71 6.80
N LYS A 139 -11.52 16.44 6.86
CA LYS A 139 -12.96 16.11 6.81
C LYS A 139 -13.73 16.41 8.10
N ASN A 140 -13.02 16.70 9.20
CA ASN A 140 -13.63 17.07 10.48
C ASN A 140 -13.60 18.59 10.73
N ALA A 141 -12.93 19.36 9.87
CA ALA A 141 -12.86 20.82 9.91
C ALA A 141 -14.00 21.44 9.08
#